data_AF-A0A368FQE0-F1
#
_entry.id   AF-A0A368FQE0-F1
#
_cell.length_a   1.000
_cell.length_b   1.000
_cell.length_c   1.000
_cell.angle_alpha   90.00
_cell.angle_beta   90.00
_cell.angle_gamma   90.00
#
_symmetry.space_group_name_H-M   'P 1'
#
loop_
_entity.id
_entity.type
_entity.pdbx_description
1 polymer ?
#
loop_
_entity_poly.entity_id
_entity_poly.type
_entity_poly.pdbx_seq_one_letter_code
_entity_poly.pdbx_strand_id
1 'polypeptide(L)'
;MRLSIVMPADWPLSVPSIQIDRAIVPSEKVKKWLLQLTAYLFHQNGSTMEGILMWRKNVDRDVEGAEACTICMMTIHSTNHQLPKVMLNTAFRLFLCQPVICTLSFL
;
A
#
# COMPACT_ATOMS: atom_id res chain seq x y z
N MET A 1 -4.45 4.07 -6.21
CA MET A 1 -3.00 3.97 -6.48
C MET A 1 -2.78 3.91 -7.98
N ARG A 2 -1.79 4.65 -8.52
CA ARG A 2 -1.39 4.62 -9.94
C ARG A 2 0.11 4.37 -10.01
N LEU A 3 0.53 3.34 -10.75
CA LEU A 3 1.95 3.06 -11.05
C LEU A 3 2.28 3.65 -12.42
N SER A 4 3.35 4.44 -12.48
CA SER A 4 3.87 5.05 -13.71
C SER A 4 5.31 4.58 -13.91
N ILE A 5 5.60 3.99 -15.07
CA ILE A 5 6.94 3.54 -15.47
C ILE A 5 7.30 4.30 -16.73
N VAL A 6 8.38 5.07 -16.70
CA VAL A 6 8.92 5.79 -17.85
C VAL A 6 10.29 5.23 -18.18
N MET A 7 10.38 4.60 -19.36
CA MET A 7 11.64 4.11 -19.90
C MET A 7 12.39 5.29 -20.52
N PRO A 8 13.70 5.44 -20.25
CA PRO A 8 14.49 6.51 -20.84
C PRO A 8 14.84 6.16 -22.29
N ALA A 9 15.18 7.17 -23.09
CA ALA A 9 15.49 7.00 -24.52
C ALA A 9 16.76 6.18 -24.77
N ASP A 10 17.68 6.17 -23.81
CA ASP A 10 18.96 5.46 -23.81
C ASP A 10 18.90 4.15 -23.01
N TRP A 11 17.70 3.59 -22.80
CA TRP A 11 17.55 2.26 -22.19
C TRP A 11 18.40 1.21 -22.94
N PRO A 12 19.24 0.40 -22.26
CA PRO A 12 19.33 0.14 -20.82
C PRO A 12 20.48 0.86 -20.08
N LEU A 13 21.04 1.95 -20.60
CA LEU A 13 22.15 2.67 -19.94
C LEU A 13 21.68 3.47 -18.73
N SER A 14 20.51 4.07 -18.82
CA SER A 14 19.88 4.83 -17.75
C SER A 14 18.78 4.05 -17.03
N VAL A 15 18.64 4.31 -15.73
CA VAL A 15 17.64 3.68 -14.85
C VAL A 15 16.24 4.19 -15.21
N PRO A 16 15.19 3.34 -15.21
CA PRO A 16 13.85 3.78 -15.55
C PRO A 16 13.24 4.58 -14.39
N SER A 17 12.46 5.60 -14.71
CA SER A 17 11.75 6.39 -13.69
C SER A 17 10.47 5.66 -13.31
N ILE A 18 10.37 5.24 -12.04
CA ILE A 18 9.22 4.51 -11.52
C ILE A 18 8.61 5.33 -10.39
N GLN A 19 7.31 5.63 -10.51
CA GLN A 19 6.57 6.44 -9.55
C GLN A 19 5.25 5.80 -9.19
N ILE A 20 4.82 6.01 -7.96
CA ILE A 20 3.55 5.53 -7.43
C ILE A 20 2.80 6.71 -6.82
N ASP A 21 1.63 7.01 -7.37
CA ASP A 21 0.75 8.07 -6.87
C ASP A 21 -0.41 7.51 -6.06
N ARG A 22 -0.89 8.31 -5.09
CA ARG A 22 -2.09 8.03 -4.28
C ARG A 22 -2.02 6.64 -3.61
N ALA A 23 -0.87 6.30 -3.04
CA ALA A 23 -0.72 5.12 -2.20
C ALA A 23 -1.36 5.37 -0.82
N ILE A 24 -2.09 4.38 -0.32
CA ILE A 24 -2.78 4.42 0.99
C ILE A 24 -1.94 3.76 2.08
N VAL A 25 -0.81 3.14 1.70
CA VAL A 25 0.10 2.42 2.59
C VAL A 25 1.25 3.31 3.10
N PRO A 26 1.95 2.92 4.18
CA PRO A 26 3.15 3.62 4.65
C PRO A 26 4.20 3.78 3.54
N SER A 27 4.89 4.92 3.56
CA SER A 27 5.93 5.28 2.57
C SER A 27 7.04 4.23 2.44
N GLU A 28 7.38 3.54 3.54
CA GLU A 28 8.39 2.48 3.55
C GLU A 28 7.99 1.27 2.69
N LYS A 29 6.70 0.89 2.67
CA LYS A 29 6.22 -0.17 1.76
C LYS A 29 6.34 0.26 0.32
N VAL A 30 5.95 1.50 0.01
CA VAL A 30 6.07 2.06 -1.34
C VAL A 30 7.52 2.07 -1.82
N LYS A 31 8.44 2.56 -0.99
CA LYS A 31 9.88 2.54 -1.30
C LYS A 31 10.40 1.13 -1.56
N LYS A 32 9.98 0.15 -0.73
CA LYS A 32 10.35 -1.26 -0.91
C LYS A 32 9.85 -1.81 -2.25
N TRP A 33 8.61 -1.56 -2.62
CA TRP A 33 8.05 -2.01 -3.90
C TRP A 33 8.75 -1.37 -5.10
N LEU A 34 9.03 -0.07 -5.04
CA LEU A 34 9.77 0.64 -6.07
C LEU A 34 11.18 0.06 -6.23
N LEU A 35 11.89 -0.14 -5.12
CA LEU A 35 13.25 -0.71 -5.14
C LEU A 35 13.26 -2.10 -5.76
N GLN A 36 12.32 -2.97 -5.39
CA GLN A 36 12.21 -4.32 -5.95
C GLN A 36 11.91 -4.29 -7.46
N LEU A 37 11.00 -3.42 -7.89
CA LEU A 37 10.66 -3.28 -9.30
C LEU A 37 11.82 -2.71 -10.12
N THR A 38 12.52 -1.69 -9.63
CA THR A 38 13.72 -1.14 -10.27
C THR A 38 14.83 -2.17 -10.35
N ALA A 39 15.07 -2.95 -9.29
CA ALA A 39 16.07 -4.01 -9.30
C ALA A 39 15.76 -5.08 -10.36
N TYR A 40 14.51 -5.51 -10.43
CA TYR A 40 14.08 -6.50 -11.42
C TYR A 40 14.21 -5.99 -12.86
N LEU A 41 13.73 -4.78 -13.14
CA LEU A 41 13.74 -4.23 -14.50
C LEU A 41 15.16 -3.86 -14.97
N PHE A 42 15.94 -3.18 -14.13
CA PHE A 42 17.23 -2.63 -14.52
C PHE A 42 18.41 -3.57 -14.29
N HIS A 43 18.47 -4.22 -13.13
CA HIS A 43 19.65 -5.05 -12.79
C HIS A 43 19.53 -6.47 -13.30
N GLN A 44 18.30 -6.99 -13.42
CA GLN A 44 18.04 -8.35 -13.90
C GLN A 44 17.59 -8.38 -15.36
N ASN A 45 17.45 -7.21 -16.01
CA ASN A 45 16.89 -7.08 -17.36
C ASN A 45 15.55 -7.83 -17.51
N GLY A 46 14.72 -7.79 -16.47
CA GLY A 46 13.48 -8.54 -16.40
C GLY A 46 12.41 -8.00 -17.35
N SER A 47 11.46 -8.87 -17.74
CA SER A 47 10.33 -8.48 -18.58
C SER A 47 9.43 -7.45 -17.88
N THR A 48 9.10 -6.35 -18.54
CA THR A 48 8.23 -5.31 -17.96
C THR A 48 6.89 -5.87 -17.48
N MET A 49 6.30 -6.79 -18.25
CA MET A 49 5.03 -7.42 -17.91
C MET A 49 5.14 -8.25 -16.61
N GLU A 50 6.16 -9.10 -16.52
CA GLU A 50 6.39 -9.94 -15.34
C GLU A 50 6.75 -9.10 -14.11
N GLY A 51 7.49 -8.00 -14.31
CA GLY A 51 7.79 -7.04 -13.25
C GLY A 51 6.52 -6.40 -12.68
N ILE A 52 5.58 -6.00 -13.54
CA ILE A 52 4.28 -5.45 -13.12
C ILE A 52 3.45 -6.51 -12.40
N LEU A 53 3.43 -7.76 -12.88
CA LEU A 53 2.72 -8.86 -12.21
C LEU A 53 3.30 -9.16 -10.82
N MET A 54 4.64 -9.18 -10.71
CA MET A 54 5.34 -9.32 -9.43
C MET A 54 5.00 -8.16 -8.47
N TRP A 55 5.08 -6.92 -8.96
CA TRP A 55 4.72 -5.74 -8.18
C TRP A 55 3.28 -5.83 -7.68
N ARG A 56 2.33 -6.20 -8.55
CA ARG A 56 0.92 -6.38 -8.19
C ARG A 56 0.76 -7.41 -7.07
N LYS A 57 1.39 -8.59 -7.19
CA LYS A 57 1.37 -9.63 -6.13
C LYS A 57 1.92 -9.11 -4.80
N ASN A 58 2.98 -8.31 -4.83
CA ASN A 58 3.53 -7.70 -3.62
C ASN A 58 2.57 -6.68 -2.99
N VAL A 59 1.90 -5.87 -3.82
CA VAL A 59 0.86 -4.94 -3.36
C VAL A 59 -0.30 -5.72 -2.76
N ASP A 60 -0.83 -6.70 -3.47
CA ASP A 60 -1.96 -7.53 -3.02
C ASP A 60 -1.62 -8.19 -1.68
N ARG A 61 -0.47 -8.87 -1.55
CA ARG A 61 -0.01 -9.48 -0.30
C ARG A 61 0.14 -8.49 0.84
N ASP A 62 0.80 -7.36 0.60
CA ASP A 62 1.11 -6.39 1.64
C ASP A 62 -0.11 -5.52 2.02
N VAL A 63 -1.17 -5.57 1.22
CA VAL A 63 -2.51 -5.02 1.50
C VAL A 63 -3.44 -6.08 2.11
N GLU A 64 -3.27 -7.37 1.81
CA GLU A 64 -4.04 -8.52 2.33
C GLU A 64 -3.87 -8.79 3.83
N GLY A 65 -3.02 -8.05 4.53
CA GLY A 65 -2.93 -8.04 6.01
C GLY A 65 -3.52 -6.79 6.67
N ALA A 66 -4.12 -5.88 5.91
CA ALA A 66 -4.82 -4.72 6.46
C ALA A 66 -6.25 -5.12 6.79
N GLU A 67 -6.45 -5.67 8.00
CA GLU A 67 -7.77 -6.05 8.46
C GLU A 67 -8.70 -4.83 8.42
N ALA A 68 -9.78 -4.96 7.64
CA ALA A 68 -10.91 -4.05 7.77
C ALA A 68 -11.57 -4.33 9.12
N CYS A 69 -11.87 -3.28 9.87
CA CYS A 69 -12.65 -3.43 11.09
C CYS A 69 -13.97 -4.14 10.75
N THR A 70 -14.23 -5.30 11.37
CA THR A 70 -15.42 -6.12 11.14
C THR A 70 -16.73 -5.42 11.51
N ILE A 71 -16.64 -4.29 12.22
CA ILE A 71 -17.79 -3.50 12.65
C ILE A 71 -18.10 -2.36 11.66
N CYS A 72 -17.08 -1.78 11.01
CA CYS A 72 -17.27 -0.57 10.19
C CYS A 72 -16.86 -0.70 8.71
N MET A 73 -16.30 -1.86 8.31
CA MET A 73 -15.85 -2.19 6.96
C MET A 73 -14.92 -1.14 6.33
N MET A 74 -14.12 -0.47 7.15
CA MET A 74 -13.06 0.44 6.71
C MET A 74 -11.70 -0.13 7.09
N THR A 75 -10.71 0.06 6.21
CA THR A 75 -9.32 -0.35 6.43
C THR A 75 -8.70 0.49 7.55
N ILE A 76 -8.30 -0.14 8.65
CA ILE A 76 -7.57 0.53 9.74
C ILE A 76 -6.06 0.54 9.41
N HIS A 77 -5.39 1.65 9.67
CA HIS A 77 -3.94 1.79 9.45
C HIS A 77 -3.16 0.95 10.47
N SER A 78 -2.35 -0.01 10.00
CA SER A 78 -1.68 -1.04 10.81
C SER A 78 -0.62 -0.53 11.80
N THR A 79 -0.27 0.76 11.76
CA THR A 79 0.85 1.31 12.54
C THR A 79 0.40 2.13 13.76
N ASN A 80 -0.78 2.76 13.71
CA ASN A 80 -1.17 3.71 14.76
C ASN A 80 -2.46 3.33 15.49
N HIS A 81 -3.23 2.34 15.02
CA HIS A 81 -4.55 1.96 15.58
C HIS A 81 -5.50 3.16 15.80
N GLN A 82 -5.19 4.32 15.21
CA GLN A 82 -5.95 5.55 15.34
C GLN A 82 -6.95 5.59 14.21
N LEU A 83 -8.21 5.84 14.56
CA LEU A 83 -9.24 6.12 13.57
C LEU A 83 -8.84 7.35 12.73
N PRO A 84 -9.06 7.33 11.41
CA PRO A 84 -8.85 8.50 10.58
C PRO A 84 -9.70 9.65 11.13
N LYS A 85 -9.08 10.80 11.43
CA LYS A 85 -9.69 12.03 11.99
C LYS A 85 -10.65 12.75 11.04
N VAL A 86 -11.19 12.04 10.06
CA VAL A 86 -12.25 12.56 9.20
C VAL A 86 -13.54 12.41 10.01
N MET A 87 -14.00 13.50 10.62
CA MET A 87 -15.27 13.50 11.36
C MET A 87 -16.39 13.10 10.41
N LEU A 88 -16.86 11.85 10.51
CA LEU A 88 -18.02 11.36 9.78
C LEU A 88 -19.28 11.93 10.46
N ASN A 89 -20.08 12.69 9.72
CA ASN A 89 -21.34 13.34 10.15
C ASN A 89 -22.45 12.38 10.63
N THR A 90 -22.15 11.11 10.87
CA THR A 90 -23.11 10.11 11.33
C THR A 90 -22.86 9.83 12.82
N ALA A 91 -23.69 10.44 13.67
CA ALA A 91 -23.70 10.26 15.13
C ALA A 91 -23.78 8.79 15.58
N PHE A 92 -24.25 7.88 14.71
CA PHE A 92 -24.30 6.45 14.97
C PHE A 92 -22.93 5.73 14.96
N ARG A 93 -21.89 6.29 14.34
CA ARG A 93 -20.59 5.61 14.15
C ARG A 93 -19.57 5.83 15.28
N LEU A 94 -19.81 6.74 16.22
CA LEU A 94 -18.90 7.04 17.34
C LEU A 94 -19.02 6.05 18.52
N PHE A 95 -20.20 5.45 18.73
CA PHE A 95 -20.43 4.55 19.86
C PHE A 95 -19.79 3.17 19.70
N LEU A 96 -19.63 2.70 18.47
CA LEU A 96 -19.05 1.38 18.18
C LEU A 96 -17.52 1.40 18.04
N CYS A 97 -16.91 2.58 17.98
CA CYS A 97 -15.46 2.73 17.86
C CYS A 97 -14.88 3.48 19.06
N GLN A 98 -15.21 2.99 20.26
CA GLN A 98 -14.46 3.34 21.46
C GLN A 98 -13.22 2.43 21.54
N PRO A 99 -12.04 2.96 21.94
CA PRO A 99 -10.78 2.21 22.01
C PRO A 99 -10.84 0.98 22.95
N VAL A 100 -11.88 0.89 23.78
CA VAL A 100 -12.05 -0.16 24.79
C VAL A 100 -12.49 -1.51 24.19
N ILE A 101 -13.14 -1.53 23.02
CA ILE A 101 -13.66 -2.77 22.44
C ILE A 101 -12.59 -3.50 21.60
N CYS A 102 -11.72 -2.77 20.89
CA CYS A 102 -10.68 -3.40 20.06
C CYS A 102 -9.50 -4.01 20.85
N THR A 103 -9.30 -3.62 22.11
CA THR A 103 -8.24 -4.21 22.96
C THR A 103 -8.65 -5.51 23.63
N LEU A 104 -9.95 -5.81 23.73
CA LEU A 104 -10.48 -7.00 24.41
C LEU A 104 -10.58 -8.24 23.52
N SER A 105 -10.35 -8.13 22.21
CA SER A 105 -10.31 -9.29 21.29
C SER A 105 -8.91 -9.84 21.04
N PHE A 106 -7.88 -9.27 21.68
CA PHE A 106 -6.48 -9.71 21.59
C PHE A 106 -5.90 -10.16 22.95
N LEU A 107 -6.76 -10.53 23.90
CA LEU A 107 -6.42 -11.35 25.06
C LEU A 107 -6.99 -12.76 24.89
#